data_AF-A0A399Q319-F1
#
_entry.id   AF-A0A399Q319-F1
#
_cell.length_a   1.000
_cell.length_b   1.000
_cell.length_c   1.000
_cell.angle_alpha   90.00
_cell.angle_beta   90.00
_cell.angle_gamma   90.00
#
_symmetry.space_group_name_H-M   'P 1'
#
loop_
_entity.id
_entity.type
_entity.pdbx_description
1 polymer ?
#
loop_
_entity_poly.entity_id
_entity_poly.type
_entity_poly.pdbx_seq_one_letter_code
_entity_poly.pdbx_strand_id
1 'polypeptide(L)'
;MRLNAVFAAGLIASSLHVVAAQPSFTTVAECDLAGPDSRLSLLRGHPLSDAHVYKIRQEQETRFLYADADASFGSRVDWQCVPTGKGANVFVITGEFSSNYQQGILFFRDTNDRRIHRVEFAERNRPRWVLSGSKGPQVIFENAGYESAHKYLIYGPADAYLETDELPLPATAQGESLIELKPYP
;
A
#
# COMPACT_ATOMS: atom_id res chain seq x y z
N MET A 1 -53.25 -50.57 35.34
CA MET A 1 -53.46 -50.09 33.97
C MET A 1 -53.94 -48.63 34.04
N ARG A 2 -53.00 -47.67 33.98
CA ARG A 2 -53.25 -46.24 33.74
C ARG A 2 -52.00 -45.66 33.07
N LEU A 3 -52.17 -45.19 31.84
CA LEU A 3 -51.18 -44.46 31.04
C LEU A 3 -50.99 -43.06 31.63
N ASN A 4 -49.75 -42.62 31.79
CA ASN A 4 -49.41 -41.19 31.83
C ASN A 4 -48.42 -40.92 30.70
N ALA A 5 -48.91 -40.30 29.63
CA ALA A 5 -48.09 -39.74 28.56
C ALA A 5 -47.69 -38.32 28.95
N VAL A 6 -46.40 -38.06 29.08
CA VAL A 6 -45.85 -36.70 29.22
C VAL A 6 -45.43 -36.25 27.83
N PHE A 7 -46.16 -35.28 27.27
CA PHE A 7 -45.75 -34.59 26.05
C PHE A 7 -44.69 -33.54 26.41
N ALA A 8 -43.45 -33.79 26.01
CA ALA A 8 -42.39 -32.78 26.05
C ALA A 8 -42.45 -31.96 24.75
N ALA A 9 -42.94 -30.71 24.85
CA ALA A 9 -42.86 -29.74 23.78
C ALA A 9 -41.43 -29.17 23.72
N GLY A 10 -40.63 -29.64 22.77
CA GLY A 10 -39.30 -29.09 22.48
C GLY A 10 -39.41 -27.80 21.69
N LEU A 11 -39.04 -26.68 22.31
CA LEU A 11 -38.82 -25.39 21.66
C LEU A 11 -37.58 -25.48 20.78
N ILE A 12 -37.75 -25.46 19.45
CA ILE A 12 -36.65 -25.29 18.50
C ILE A 12 -36.30 -23.80 18.48
N ALA A 13 -35.23 -23.43 19.18
CA ALA A 13 -34.62 -22.10 19.05
C ALA A 13 -33.83 -22.05 17.73
N SER A 14 -34.44 -21.48 16.70
CA SER A 14 -33.78 -21.22 15.42
C SER A 14 -32.81 -20.05 15.58
N SER A 15 -31.51 -20.34 15.71
CA SER A 15 -30.46 -19.33 15.67
C SER A 15 -30.40 -18.74 14.26
N LEU A 16 -30.84 -17.48 14.11
CA LEU A 16 -30.61 -16.71 12.89
C LEU A 16 -29.11 -16.37 12.82
N HIS A 17 -28.35 -17.14 12.05
CA HIS A 17 -27.01 -16.72 11.65
C HIS A 17 -27.15 -15.59 10.64
N VAL A 18 -27.02 -14.34 11.12
CA VAL A 18 -26.82 -13.19 10.25
C VAL A 18 -25.46 -13.37 9.60
N VAL A 19 -25.45 -13.83 8.35
CA VAL A 19 -24.26 -13.81 7.51
C VAL A 19 -24.03 -12.35 7.14
N ALA A 20 -23.15 -11.68 7.88
CA ALA A 20 -22.65 -10.37 7.47
C ALA A 20 -21.93 -10.57 6.12
N ALA A 21 -22.52 -10.05 5.04
CA ALA A 21 -21.87 -10.03 3.73
C ALA A 21 -20.53 -9.32 3.88
N GLN A 22 -19.43 -9.98 3.50
CA GLN A 22 -18.12 -9.35 3.54
C GLN A 22 -18.16 -8.11 2.64
N PRO A 23 -17.62 -6.96 3.10
CA PRO A 23 -17.60 -5.75 2.29
C PRO A 23 -16.90 -6.04 0.97
N SER A 24 -17.56 -5.70 -0.14
CA SER A 24 -17.00 -5.96 -1.46
C SER A 24 -15.82 -5.02 -1.73
N PHE A 25 -14.80 -5.54 -2.39
CA PHE A 25 -13.61 -4.79 -2.79
C PHE A 25 -13.53 -4.71 -4.31
N THR A 26 -13.22 -3.53 -4.82
CA THR A 26 -13.05 -3.26 -6.25
C THR A 26 -11.58 -3.01 -6.57
N THR A 27 -11.07 -3.58 -7.66
CA THR A 27 -9.72 -3.24 -8.14
C THR A 27 -9.74 -1.81 -8.69
N VAL A 28 -8.87 -0.95 -8.18
CA VAL A 28 -8.74 0.45 -8.62
C VAL A 28 -7.43 0.73 -9.35
N ALA A 29 -6.45 -0.14 -9.18
CA ALA A 29 -5.15 -0.04 -9.83
C ALA A 29 -4.49 -1.41 -9.94
N GLU A 30 -3.64 -1.57 -10.94
CA GLU A 30 -2.75 -2.72 -11.07
C GLU A 30 -1.35 -2.27 -11.49
N CYS A 31 -0.34 -2.98 -11.02
CA CYS A 31 1.05 -2.76 -11.41
C CYS A 31 1.81 -4.08 -11.49
N ASP A 32 2.36 -4.38 -12.67
CA ASP A 32 3.26 -5.51 -12.89
C ASP A 32 4.68 -5.09 -12.54
N LEU A 33 5.24 -5.53 -11.41
CA LEU A 33 6.54 -5.02 -10.95
C LEU A 33 7.73 -5.50 -11.80
N ALA A 34 7.68 -6.72 -12.32
CA ALA A 34 8.69 -7.32 -13.20
C ALA A 34 8.08 -8.46 -14.03
N GLY A 35 6.83 -8.28 -14.49
CA GLY A 35 6.06 -9.29 -15.22
C GLY A 35 4.81 -9.79 -14.46
N PRO A 36 3.98 -10.65 -15.08
CA PRO A 36 2.65 -11.01 -14.57
C PRO A 36 2.65 -11.76 -13.23
N ASP A 37 3.73 -12.49 -12.91
CA ASP A 37 3.94 -13.20 -11.64
C ASP A 37 4.22 -12.25 -10.46
N SER A 38 4.39 -10.96 -10.73
CA SER A 38 4.64 -9.92 -9.74
C SER A 38 3.60 -8.81 -9.80
N ARG A 39 2.41 -9.14 -10.30
CA ARG A 39 1.26 -8.22 -10.34
C ARG A 39 0.75 -7.92 -8.94
N LEU A 40 0.64 -6.63 -8.64
CA LEU A 40 -0.09 -6.13 -7.49
C LEU A 40 -1.37 -5.45 -7.94
N SER A 41 -2.49 -5.73 -7.26
CA SER A 41 -3.74 -4.97 -7.42
C SER A 41 -4.04 -4.18 -6.15
N LEU A 42 -4.23 -2.86 -6.27
CA LEU A 42 -4.80 -2.05 -5.20
C LEU A 42 -6.33 -2.24 -5.23
N LEU A 43 -6.86 -2.64 -4.08
CA LEU A 43 -8.28 -2.87 -3.89
C LEU A 43 -8.86 -1.81 -2.97
N ARG A 44 -10.04 -1.30 -3.33
CA ARG A 44 -10.81 -0.30 -2.57
C ARG A 44 -12.13 -0.89 -2.13
N GLY A 45 -12.39 -0.89 -0.82
CA GLY A 45 -13.66 -1.31 -0.22
C GLY A 45 -14.78 -0.29 -0.46
N HIS A 46 -15.95 -0.54 0.11
CA HIS A 46 -17.05 0.43 0.07
C HIS A 46 -16.71 1.71 0.86
N PRO A 47 -17.17 2.88 0.38
CA PRO A 47 -16.93 4.16 1.04
C PRO A 47 -17.62 4.24 2.40
N LEU A 48 -16.96 4.92 3.32
CA LEU A 48 -17.54 5.51 4.52
C LEU A 48 -17.23 7.01 4.45
N SER A 49 -18.23 7.81 4.09
CA SER A 49 -18.03 9.21 3.63
C SER A 49 -17.17 9.26 2.37
N ASP A 50 -16.02 9.93 2.42
CA ASP A 50 -15.02 10.13 1.37
C ASP A 50 -13.80 9.20 1.53
N ALA A 51 -13.78 8.41 2.60
CA ALA A 51 -12.71 7.47 2.92
C ALA A 51 -13.13 6.02 2.64
N HIS A 52 -12.13 5.16 2.40
CA HIS A 52 -12.33 3.76 2.08
C HIS A 52 -11.29 2.91 2.81
N VAL A 53 -11.60 1.64 3.06
CA VAL A 53 -10.59 0.67 3.48
C VAL A 53 -9.86 0.14 2.24
N TYR A 54 -8.53 0.16 2.27
CA TYR A 54 -7.68 -0.32 1.18
C TYR A 54 -7.04 -1.67 1.49
N LYS A 55 -6.91 -2.49 0.46
CA LYS A 55 -6.22 -3.78 0.50
C LYS A 55 -5.27 -3.90 -0.68
N ILE A 56 -4.23 -4.71 -0.53
CA ILE A 56 -3.35 -5.10 -1.61
C ILE A 56 -3.56 -6.58 -1.91
N ARG A 57 -3.71 -6.92 -3.19
CA ARG A 57 -3.76 -8.30 -3.66
C ARG A 57 -2.49 -8.64 -4.43
N GLN A 58 -1.89 -9.77 -4.08
CA GLN A 58 -0.78 -10.40 -4.78
C GLN A 58 -1.19 -11.84 -5.05
N GLU A 59 -1.24 -12.24 -6.32
CA GLU A 59 -1.78 -13.55 -6.73
C GLU A 59 -3.17 -13.81 -6.12
N GLN A 60 -3.31 -14.85 -5.29
CA GLN A 60 -4.56 -15.20 -4.58
C GLN A 60 -4.63 -14.61 -3.17
N GLU A 61 -3.54 -14.03 -2.65
CA GLU A 61 -3.50 -13.48 -1.31
C GLU A 61 -3.96 -12.03 -1.32
N THR A 62 -4.87 -11.71 -0.40
CA THR A 62 -5.39 -10.35 -0.22
C THR A 62 -5.21 -9.95 1.25
N ARG A 63 -4.52 -8.84 1.49
CA ARG A 63 -4.23 -8.31 2.82
C ARG A 63 -4.55 -6.83 2.92
N PHE A 64 -4.72 -6.33 4.14
CA PHE A 64 -4.80 -4.89 4.39
C PHE A 64 -3.55 -4.17 3.86
N LEU A 65 -3.72 -2.91 3.42
CA LEU A 65 -2.60 -2.14 2.89
C LEU A 65 -1.55 -1.90 4.00
N TYR A 66 -2.02 -1.61 5.20
CA TYR A 66 -1.24 -1.54 6.44
C TYR A 66 -1.60 -2.71 7.38
N ALA A 67 -1.31 -2.57 8.68
CA ALA A 67 -1.45 -3.64 9.68
C ALA A 67 -2.86 -4.26 9.73
N ASP A 68 -3.89 -3.43 9.63
CA ASP A 68 -5.30 -3.83 9.74
C ASP A 68 -6.24 -2.90 8.95
N ALA A 69 -7.55 -3.06 9.16
CA ALA A 69 -8.59 -2.27 8.52
C ALA A 69 -8.52 -0.79 8.90
N ASP A 70 -8.25 -0.48 10.16
CA ASP A 70 -8.26 0.88 10.69
C ASP A 70 -7.05 1.66 10.15
N ALA A 71 -5.86 1.03 10.17
CA ALA A 71 -4.65 1.61 9.58
C ALA A 71 -4.75 1.76 8.05
N SER A 72 -5.59 0.94 7.39
CA SER A 72 -5.81 1.00 5.94
C SER A 72 -7.02 1.82 5.53
N PHE A 73 -7.68 2.47 6.48
CA PHE A 73 -8.79 3.37 6.21
C PHE A 73 -8.24 4.76 5.89
N GLY A 74 -8.58 5.29 4.70
CA GLY A 74 -8.06 6.56 4.26
C GLY A 74 -8.82 7.21 3.12
N SER A 75 -8.56 8.50 2.92
CA SER A 75 -9.08 9.34 1.84
C SER A 75 -7.93 9.84 0.96
N ARG A 76 -8.29 10.46 -0.18
CA ARG A 76 -7.33 11.05 -1.14
C ARG A 76 -6.17 10.10 -1.50
N VAL A 77 -6.49 8.82 -1.67
CA VAL A 77 -5.50 7.79 -2.02
C VAL A 77 -5.25 7.82 -3.52
N ASP A 78 -3.99 8.05 -3.87
CA ASP A 78 -3.50 8.01 -5.24
C ASP A 78 -2.37 7.00 -5.37
N TRP A 79 -2.10 6.65 -6.62
CA TRP A 79 -1.16 5.60 -6.93
C TRP A 79 -0.50 5.83 -8.28
N GLN A 80 0.71 5.30 -8.45
CA GLN A 80 1.44 5.32 -9.71
C GLN A 80 2.22 4.02 -9.88
N CYS A 81 2.04 3.37 -11.04
CA CYS A 81 2.93 2.31 -11.50
C CYS A 81 4.03 2.96 -12.35
N VAL A 82 5.25 2.99 -11.84
CA VAL A 82 6.34 3.83 -12.34
C VAL A 82 7.41 2.94 -12.97
N PRO A 83 7.70 3.08 -14.28
CA PRO A 83 8.77 2.33 -14.91
C PRO A 83 10.14 2.76 -14.39
N THR A 84 10.92 1.79 -13.90
CA THR A 84 12.29 2.01 -13.42
C THR A 84 13.37 1.57 -14.42
N GLY A 85 12.95 0.96 -15.53
CA GLY A 85 13.81 0.49 -16.62
C GLY A 85 13.96 -1.02 -16.65
N LYS A 86 14.49 -1.57 -17.75
CA LYS A 86 14.71 -3.01 -17.95
C LYS A 86 13.47 -3.89 -17.73
N GLY A 87 12.28 -3.35 -18.00
CA GLY A 87 11.01 -4.06 -17.80
C GLY A 87 10.55 -4.16 -16.34
N ALA A 88 11.21 -3.44 -15.42
CA ALA A 88 10.80 -3.32 -14.04
C ALA A 88 9.96 -2.05 -13.82
N ASN A 89 9.01 -2.17 -12.89
CA ASN A 89 8.20 -1.09 -12.38
C ASN A 89 8.24 -1.09 -10.85
N VAL A 90 7.95 0.07 -10.26
CA VAL A 90 7.59 0.18 -8.84
C VAL A 90 6.15 0.65 -8.72
N PHE A 91 5.50 0.31 -7.62
CA PHE A 91 4.14 0.73 -7.34
C PHE A 91 4.10 1.64 -6.12
N VAL A 92 3.92 2.94 -6.35
CA VAL A 92 3.84 3.96 -5.30
C VAL A 92 2.38 4.21 -4.98
N ILE A 93 2.00 4.09 -3.72
CA ILE A 93 0.67 4.42 -3.20
C ILE A 93 0.83 5.47 -2.10
N THR A 94 0.00 6.49 -2.09
CA THR A 94 0.02 7.55 -1.06
C THR A 94 -1.38 8.08 -0.80
N GLY A 95 -1.67 8.49 0.43
CA GLY A 95 -2.96 9.06 0.80
C GLY A 95 -3.02 9.52 2.24
N GLU A 96 -4.19 10.02 2.62
CA GLU A 96 -4.51 10.43 3.98
C GLU A 96 -5.09 9.22 4.72
N PHE A 97 -4.25 8.51 5.45
CA PHE A 97 -4.65 7.36 6.28
C PHE A 97 -4.76 7.81 7.75
N SER A 98 -4.76 6.87 8.70
CA SER A 98 -4.93 7.12 10.15
C SER A 98 -3.85 7.99 10.84
N SER A 99 -3.02 8.72 10.09
CA SER A 99 -1.92 9.56 10.58
C SER A 99 -2.19 11.06 10.34
N ASN A 100 -1.53 11.91 11.13
CA ASN A 100 -1.49 13.36 10.89
C ASN A 100 -0.58 13.75 9.71
N TYR A 101 0.06 12.78 9.08
CA TYR A 101 0.91 12.92 7.91
C TYR A 101 0.32 12.15 6.73
N GLN A 102 0.73 12.55 5.52
CA GLN A 102 0.45 11.78 4.33
C GLN A 102 1.30 10.52 4.34
N GLN A 103 0.64 9.36 4.40
CA GLN A 103 1.32 8.06 4.43
C GLN A 103 1.35 7.44 3.04
N GLY A 104 2.28 6.52 2.83
CA GLY A 104 2.30 5.73 1.62
C GLY A 104 3.25 4.55 1.67
N ILE A 105 3.22 3.80 0.59
CA ILE A 105 3.98 2.58 0.40
C ILE A 105 4.56 2.56 -1.01
N LEU A 106 5.86 2.29 -1.12
CA LEU A 106 6.54 1.91 -2.35
C LEU A 106 6.68 0.39 -2.38
N PHE A 107 6.04 -0.28 -3.33
CA PHE A 107 6.27 -1.70 -3.60
C PHE A 107 7.24 -1.89 -4.77
N PHE A 108 8.13 -2.87 -4.65
CA PHE A 108 9.07 -3.24 -5.70
C PHE A 108 9.43 -4.73 -5.60
N ARG A 109 9.88 -5.33 -6.71
CA ARG A 109 10.43 -6.69 -6.71
C ARG A 109 11.95 -6.59 -6.61
N ASP A 110 12.53 -7.15 -5.56
CA ASP A 110 13.99 -7.19 -5.41
C ASP A 110 14.58 -8.19 -6.42
N THR A 111 15.70 -7.82 -7.04
CA THR A 111 16.33 -8.62 -8.09
C THR A 111 17.15 -9.78 -7.55
N ASN A 112 17.57 -9.73 -6.28
CA ASN A 112 18.39 -10.76 -5.64
C ASN A 112 17.52 -11.90 -5.11
N ASP A 113 16.49 -11.60 -4.33
CA ASP A 113 15.62 -12.63 -3.74
C ASP A 113 14.34 -12.89 -4.55
N ARG A 114 14.05 -12.06 -5.55
CA ARG A 114 12.87 -12.12 -6.43
C ARG A 114 11.54 -11.96 -5.71
N ARG A 115 11.55 -11.50 -4.45
CA ARG A 115 10.36 -11.24 -3.63
C ARG A 115 9.89 -9.81 -3.81
N ILE A 116 8.61 -9.59 -3.51
CA ILE A 116 8.04 -8.26 -3.43
C ILE A 116 8.33 -7.70 -2.04
N HIS A 117 8.97 -6.54 -2.01
CA HIS A 117 9.27 -5.77 -0.82
C HIS A 117 8.44 -4.50 -0.80
N ARG A 118 8.39 -3.86 0.36
CA ARG A 118 7.72 -2.58 0.54
C ARG A 118 8.53 -1.64 1.40
N VAL A 119 8.43 -0.35 1.12
CA VAL A 119 8.96 0.75 1.94
C VAL A 119 7.79 1.61 2.34
N GLU A 120 7.56 1.75 3.65
CA GLU A 120 6.54 2.64 4.19
C GLU A 120 7.15 4.01 4.50
N PHE A 121 6.37 5.07 4.30
CA PHE A 121 6.78 6.43 4.56
C PHE A 121 5.60 7.26 5.07
N ALA A 122 5.89 8.34 5.79
CA ALA A 122 4.91 9.28 6.31
C ALA A 122 5.50 10.68 6.34
N GLU A 123 5.01 11.56 5.48
CA GLU A 123 5.56 12.91 5.27
C GLU A 123 4.45 13.96 5.10
N ARG A 124 4.80 15.24 5.16
CA ARG A 124 3.80 16.34 5.02
C ARG A 124 3.35 16.60 3.59
N ASN A 125 4.08 16.07 2.62
CA ASN A 125 3.80 16.17 1.20
C ASN A 125 3.97 14.80 0.54
N ARG A 126 3.51 14.70 -0.70
CA ARG A 126 3.67 13.50 -1.53
C ARG A 126 5.11 13.37 -2.03
N PRO A 127 5.60 12.15 -2.30
CA PRO A 127 6.91 11.98 -2.89
C PRO A 127 6.92 12.63 -4.27
N ARG A 128 8.05 13.21 -4.63
CA ARG A 128 8.23 13.86 -5.94
C ARG A 128 9.12 13.04 -6.87
N TRP A 129 10.01 12.20 -6.33
CA TRP A 129 10.86 11.33 -7.14
C TRP A 129 10.94 9.90 -6.61
N VAL A 130 11.28 9.01 -7.54
CA VAL A 130 11.80 7.67 -7.25
C VAL A 130 13.23 7.61 -7.79
N LEU A 131 14.19 7.26 -6.93
CA LEU A 131 15.53 6.87 -7.36
C LEU A 131 15.58 5.35 -7.48
N SER A 132 15.73 4.84 -8.69
CA SER A 132 16.02 3.43 -8.93
C SER A 132 17.53 3.22 -8.88
N GLY A 133 18.01 2.47 -7.88
CA GLY A 133 19.44 2.26 -7.65
C GLY A 133 19.80 0.82 -7.30
N SER A 134 21.10 0.58 -7.18
CA SER A 134 21.66 -0.74 -6.79
C SER A 134 21.27 -1.20 -5.39
N LYS A 135 20.90 -0.27 -4.51
CA LYS A 135 20.40 -0.53 -3.14
C LYS A 135 18.88 -0.79 -3.10
N GLY A 136 18.26 -0.95 -4.26
CA GLY A 136 16.82 -0.99 -4.44
C GLY A 136 16.21 0.40 -4.62
N PRO A 137 14.93 0.49 -5.01
CA PRO A 137 14.25 1.76 -5.26
C PRO A 137 14.02 2.56 -3.98
N GLN A 138 14.18 3.88 -4.07
CA GLN A 138 13.97 4.83 -2.97
C GLN A 138 12.96 5.89 -3.39
N VAL A 139 12.13 6.37 -2.46
CA VAL A 139 11.25 7.52 -2.68
C VAL A 139 11.85 8.77 -2.05
N ILE A 140 11.69 9.91 -2.71
CA ILE A 140 12.29 11.18 -2.31
C ILE A 140 11.21 12.25 -2.17
N PHE A 141 11.29 12.97 -1.06
CA PHE A 141 10.43 14.08 -0.69
C PHE A 141 11.24 15.36 -0.67
N GLU A 142 10.61 16.47 -1.05
CA GLU A 142 11.05 17.79 -0.59
C GLU A 142 10.60 17.95 0.87
N ASN A 143 11.46 18.48 1.74
CA ASN A 143 11.12 18.75 3.13
C ASN A 143 10.20 19.99 3.22
N ALA A 144 8.90 19.80 2.98
CA ALA A 144 7.90 20.86 3.07
C ALA A 144 7.52 21.20 4.53
N GLY A 145 7.85 20.31 5.47
CA GLY A 145 7.53 20.47 6.87
C GLY A 145 8.47 21.31 7.69
N TYR A 146 9.69 21.49 7.19
CA TYR A 146 10.80 22.10 7.93
C TYR A 146 11.07 21.38 9.27
N GLU A 147 10.73 20.09 9.35
CA GLU A 147 10.99 19.24 10.53
C GLU A 147 12.42 18.72 10.56
N SER A 148 13.05 18.65 9.38
CA SER A 148 14.48 18.47 9.18
C SER A 148 15.15 19.81 8.82
N ALA A 149 16.46 19.93 9.07
CA ALA A 149 17.28 21.02 8.58
C ALA A 149 17.67 20.86 7.10
N HIS A 150 17.44 19.69 6.51
CA HIS A 150 17.84 19.34 5.16
C HIS A 150 16.70 19.49 4.15
N LYS A 151 17.03 19.71 2.88
CA LYS A 151 16.03 19.96 1.82
C LYS A 151 15.26 18.72 1.36
N TYR A 152 15.87 17.53 1.43
CA TYR A 152 15.28 16.29 0.91
C TYR A 152 15.31 15.18 1.94
N LEU A 153 14.25 14.39 1.94
CA LEU A 153 14.05 13.22 2.80
C LEU A 153 13.90 12.00 1.90
N ILE A 154 14.67 10.94 2.17
CA ILE A 154 14.77 9.76 1.30
C ILE A 154 14.47 8.51 2.13
N TYR A 155 13.49 7.74 1.67
CA TYR A 155 13.14 6.44 2.24
C TYR A 155 13.53 5.33 1.28
N GLY A 156 14.13 4.26 1.80
CA GLY A 156 14.57 3.11 1.02
C GLY A 156 14.38 1.77 1.73
N PRO A 157 14.80 0.67 1.08
CA PRO A 157 14.70 -0.68 1.62
C PRO A 157 15.46 -0.84 2.95
N ALA A 158 15.07 -1.86 3.74
CA ALA A 158 15.64 -2.13 5.06
C ALA A 158 15.57 -0.92 6.01
N ASP A 159 14.43 -0.21 5.98
CA ASP A 159 14.14 0.97 6.80
C ASP A 159 15.20 2.08 6.65
N ALA A 160 15.86 2.14 5.50
CA ALA A 160 16.84 3.16 5.22
C ALA A 160 16.17 4.54 5.15
N TYR A 161 16.70 5.48 5.92
CA TYR A 161 16.28 6.87 5.93
C TYR A 161 17.50 7.79 5.82
N LEU A 162 17.43 8.77 4.92
CA LEU A 162 18.51 9.73 4.68
C LEU A 162 17.94 11.13 4.48
N GLU A 163 18.60 12.10 5.11
CA GLU A 163 18.33 13.53 4.94
C GLU A 163 19.51 14.17 4.20
N THR A 164 19.25 15.01 3.20
CA THR A 164 20.29 15.63 2.36
C THR A 164 19.85 16.98 1.79
N ASP A 165 20.81 17.87 1.53
CA ASP A 165 20.57 19.16 0.88
C ASP A 165 20.66 19.11 -0.65
N GLU A 166 21.18 18.00 -1.17
CA GLU A 166 21.35 17.77 -2.60
C GLU A 166 20.47 16.61 -3.05
N LEU A 167 19.73 16.83 -4.15
CA LEU A 167 18.96 15.77 -4.78
C LEU A 167 19.94 14.72 -5.31
N PRO A 168 19.77 13.42 -4.99
CA PRO A 168 20.68 12.38 -5.41
C PRO A 168 20.85 12.34 -6.93
N LEU A 169 22.11 12.34 -7.37
CA LEU A 169 22.44 12.16 -8.78
C LEU A 169 22.46 10.66 -9.10
N PRO A 170 21.70 10.19 -10.10
CA PRO A 170 21.69 8.77 -10.46
C PRO A 170 23.03 8.39 -11.09
N ALA A 171 23.64 7.31 -10.62
CA ALA A 171 24.84 6.74 -11.21
C ALA A 171 24.46 6.00 -12.53
N THR A 172 24.37 6.75 -13.63
CA THR A 172 23.77 6.27 -14.89
C THR A 172 24.56 5.12 -15.53
N ALA A 173 25.89 5.11 -15.35
CA ALA A 173 26.76 4.03 -15.80
C ALA A 173 26.45 2.69 -15.09
N GLN A 174 25.86 2.75 -13.90
CA GLN A 174 25.40 1.63 -13.10
C GLN A 174 23.92 1.30 -13.38
N GLY A 175 23.29 2.02 -14.31
CA GLY A 175 21.89 1.84 -14.69
C GLY A 175 20.90 2.46 -13.71
N GLU A 176 21.35 3.39 -12.87
CA GLU A 176 20.45 4.11 -11.96
C GLU A 176 19.66 5.18 -12.71
N SER A 177 18.46 5.46 -12.23
CA SER A 177 17.57 6.46 -12.82
C SER A 177 16.84 7.24 -11.73
N LEU A 178 16.78 8.56 -11.89
CA LEU A 178 15.96 9.43 -11.07
C LEU A 178 14.70 9.78 -11.88
N ILE A 179 13.54 9.39 -11.36
CA ILE A 179 12.27 9.47 -12.05
C ILE A 179 11.39 10.45 -11.30
N GLU A 180 10.96 11.53 -11.95
CA GLU A 180 9.97 12.43 -11.39
C GLU A 180 8.57 11.79 -11.49
N LEU A 181 7.87 11.77 -10.36
CA LEU A 181 6.51 11.26 -10.26
C LEU A 181 5.54 12.25 -10.90
N LYS A 182 4.46 11.74 -11.49
CA LYS A 182 3.41 12.61 -12.00
C LYS A 182 2.79 13.39 -10.84
N PRO A 183 2.39 14.66 -11.04
CA PRO A 183 1.60 15.37 -10.05
C PRO A 183 0.36 14.55 -9.70
N TYR A 184 0.09 14.45 -8.39
CA TYR A 184 -1.13 13.85 -7.90
C TYR A 184 -2.29 14.85 -8.08
N PRO A 185 -3.48 14.37 -8.48
CA PRO A 185 -4.64 15.23 -8.77
C PRO A 185 -5.20 15.96 -7.54
#